data_AF-A0A7X4GY39-F1
#
_entry.id   AF-A0A7X4GY39-F1
#
_cell.length_a   1.000
_cell.length_b   1.000
_cell.length_c   1.000
_cell.angle_alpha   90.00
_cell.angle_beta   90.00
_cell.angle_gamma   90.00
#
_symmetry.space_group_name_H-M   'P 1'
#
loop_
_entity.id
_entity.type
_entity.pdbx_description
1 polymer ?
#
loop_
_entity_poly.entity_id
_entity_poly.type
_entity_poly.pdbx_seq_one_letter_code
_entity_poly.pdbx_strand_id
1 'polypeptide(L)'
;MSSAAPTLKSQQRQNVLLKYRGRGHRNNQLWLLYSYKTRRDWIINSDHELVYWLTYLESHGDVKSFDLAPETLPFEAHKALKFFQVELRNGTIQWHVIHSSSSETTNTTERSIPQHEAIVVWDHATIRLKAPLAVRWLKPIAFVAAIRDQSLTPVHLALIDVVKEIKSGTVLDVIKMMQGFDLPLVYGVFVRLCILGYIEIDLSVKPFSSISEWRYINEASYVVP
;
A
#
# COMPACT_ATOMS: atom_id res chain seq x y z
N MET A 1 -26.47 -28.15 -16.58
CA MET A 1 -25.00 -28.27 -16.51
C MET A 1 -24.49 -27.26 -15.51
N SER A 2 -24.06 -27.72 -14.33
CA SER A 2 -23.56 -26.85 -13.26
C SER A 2 -22.12 -26.44 -13.58
N SER A 3 -21.89 -25.19 -14.01
CA SER A 3 -20.53 -24.67 -14.11
C SER A 3 -19.98 -24.51 -12.69
N ALA A 4 -19.02 -25.36 -12.32
CA ALA A 4 -18.31 -25.23 -11.07
C ALA A 4 -17.69 -23.83 -10.97
N ALA A 5 -17.90 -23.15 -9.84
CA ALA A 5 -17.34 -21.82 -9.61
C ALA A 5 -15.82 -21.87 -9.79
N PRO A 6 -15.22 -20.93 -10.56
CA PRO A 6 -13.80 -20.96 -10.83
C PRO A 6 -13.01 -20.81 -9.54
N THR A 7 -12.01 -21.67 -9.35
CA THR A 7 -11.13 -21.63 -8.17
C THR A 7 -10.39 -20.30 -8.08
N LEU A 8 -10.02 -19.87 -6.86
CA LEU A 8 -9.23 -18.64 -6.63
C LEU A 8 -8.01 -18.51 -7.56
N LYS A 9 -7.29 -19.62 -7.79
CA LYS A 9 -6.15 -19.69 -8.72
C LYS A 9 -6.58 -19.42 -10.18
N SER A 10 -7.73 -19.93 -10.60
CA SER A 10 -8.28 -19.69 -11.95
C SER A 10 -8.72 -18.23 -12.13
N GLN A 11 -9.38 -17.63 -11.12
CA GLN A 11 -9.81 -16.24 -11.14
C GLN A 11 -8.62 -15.27 -11.18
N GLN A 12 -7.60 -15.49 -10.34
CA GLN A 12 -6.36 -14.71 -10.36
C GLN A 12 -5.65 -14.80 -11.71
N ARG A 13 -5.51 -16.01 -12.27
CA ARG A 13 -4.93 -16.22 -13.60
C ARG A 13 -5.71 -15.48 -14.68
N GLN A 14 -7.04 -15.51 -14.61
CA GLN A 14 -7.90 -14.84 -15.59
C GLN A 14 -7.81 -13.32 -15.47
N ASN A 15 -7.74 -12.77 -14.26
CA ASN A 15 -7.51 -11.35 -14.02
C ASN A 15 -6.14 -10.88 -14.54
N VAL A 16 -5.08 -11.66 -14.30
CA VAL A 16 -3.75 -11.38 -14.84
C VAL A 16 -3.77 -11.40 -16.37
N LEU A 17 -4.41 -12.39 -16.99
CA LEU A 17 -4.53 -12.48 -18.45
C LEU A 17 -5.36 -11.36 -19.05
N LEU A 18 -6.45 -10.95 -18.42
CA LEU A 18 -7.27 -9.81 -18.85
C LEU A 18 -6.46 -8.51 -18.82
N LYS A 19 -5.71 -8.27 -17.74
CA LYS A 19 -4.85 -7.09 -17.62
C LYS A 19 -3.66 -7.13 -18.59
N TYR A 20 -3.08 -8.30 -18.81
CA TYR A 20 -2.02 -8.50 -19.81
C TYR A 20 -2.52 -8.22 -21.23
N ARG A 21 -3.71 -8.73 -21.60
CA ARG A 21 -4.31 -8.48 -22.92
C ARG A 21 -4.72 -7.02 -23.10
N GLY A 22 -5.27 -6.39 -22.06
CA GLY A 22 -5.64 -4.98 -22.07
C GLY A 22 -4.45 -4.00 -22.21
N ARG A 23 -3.22 -4.47 -21.97
CA ARG A 23 -1.99 -3.68 -22.14
C ARG A 23 -1.61 -3.45 -23.62
N GLY A 24 -2.03 -4.33 -24.54
CA GLY A 24 -1.55 -4.33 -25.92
C GLY A 24 -0.01 -4.45 -26.02
N HIS A 25 0.59 -3.85 -27.05
CA HIS A 25 2.05 -3.83 -27.30
C HIS A 25 2.85 -2.83 -26.43
N ARG A 26 2.23 -2.17 -25.43
CA ARG A 26 2.95 -1.22 -24.57
C ARG A 26 3.82 -1.97 -23.56
N ASN A 27 5.11 -1.61 -23.48
CA ASN A 27 6.13 -2.28 -22.66
C ASN A 27 6.09 -1.87 -21.18
N ASN A 28 4.92 -1.92 -20.53
CA ASN A 28 4.77 -1.57 -19.11
C ASN A 28 4.74 -2.84 -18.26
N GLN A 29 5.45 -2.87 -17.13
CA GLN A 29 5.42 -4.03 -16.23
C GLN A 29 4.04 -4.22 -15.58
N LEU A 30 3.70 -5.47 -15.28
CA LEU A 30 2.52 -5.84 -14.50
C LEU A 30 2.99 -6.33 -13.14
N TRP A 31 2.43 -5.75 -12.09
CA TRP A 31 2.78 -6.06 -10.72
C TRP A 31 1.57 -6.67 -10.02
N LEU A 32 1.75 -7.84 -9.41
CA LEU A 32 0.77 -8.49 -8.55
C LEU A 32 1.22 -8.33 -7.10
N LEU A 33 0.46 -7.58 -6.30
CA LEU A 33 0.85 -7.21 -4.94
C LEU A 33 -0.29 -7.46 -3.97
N TYR A 34 0.01 -8.10 -2.85
CA TYR A 34 -0.92 -8.18 -1.73
C TYR A 34 -0.92 -6.86 -0.95
N SER A 35 -2.10 -6.30 -0.70
CA SER A 35 -2.30 -5.16 0.20
C SER A 35 -2.87 -5.63 1.51
N TYR A 36 -2.20 -5.26 2.60
CA TYR A 36 -2.67 -5.53 3.96
C TYR A 36 -3.84 -4.63 4.34
N LYS A 37 -3.85 -3.37 3.88
CA LYS A 37 -4.93 -2.40 4.15
C LYS A 37 -6.26 -2.80 3.52
N THR A 38 -6.20 -3.38 2.32
CA THR A 38 -7.41 -3.79 1.58
C THR A 38 -7.68 -5.29 1.64
N ARG A 39 -6.76 -6.06 2.25
CA ARG A 39 -6.80 -7.54 2.37
C ARG A 39 -7.07 -8.25 1.04
N ARG A 40 -6.51 -7.73 -0.05
CA ARG A 40 -6.65 -8.30 -1.40
C ARG A 40 -5.39 -8.13 -2.23
N ASP A 41 -5.31 -8.95 -3.28
CA ASP A 41 -4.28 -8.85 -4.30
C ASP A 41 -4.69 -7.82 -5.36
N TRP A 42 -3.78 -6.90 -5.66
CA TRP A 42 -3.94 -5.86 -6.67
C TRP A 42 -3.07 -6.11 -7.88
N ILE A 43 -3.60 -5.78 -9.06
CA ILE A 43 -2.83 -5.76 -10.30
C ILE A 43 -2.60 -4.31 -10.71
N ILE A 44 -1.32 -3.92 -10.70
CA ILE A 44 -0.84 -2.59 -11.07
C ILE A 44 -0.18 -2.67 -12.45
N ASN A 45 -0.43 -1.68 -13.32
CA ASN A 45 -0.07 -1.73 -14.74
C ASN A 45 0.91 -0.64 -15.19
N SER A 46 1.62 -0.02 -14.26
CA SER A 46 2.68 0.96 -14.51
C SER A 46 3.65 1.03 -13.33
N ASP A 47 4.92 1.31 -13.62
CA ASP A 47 5.93 1.52 -12.58
C ASP A 47 5.66 2.78 -11.76
N HIS A 48 5.04 3.81 -12.35
CA HIS A 48 4.62 5.01 -11.61
C HIS A 48 3.54 4.68 -10.59
N GLU A 49 2.58 3.84 -10.98
CA GLU A 49 1.53 3.37 -10.07
C GLU A 49 2.11 2.47 -8.98
N LEU A 50 3.11 1.63 -9.30
CA LEU A 50 3.81 0.84 -8.30
C LEU A 50 4.49 1.74 -7.27
N VAL A 51 5.23 2.76 -7.73
CA VAL A 51 5.93 3.69 -6.83
C VAL A 51 4.95 4.45 -5.96
N TYR A 52 3.85 4.95 -6.53
CA TYR A 52 2.78 5.57 -5.77
C TYR A 52 2.15 4.62 -4.74
N TRP A 53 1.87 3.38 -5.13
CA TRP A 53 1.32 2.37 -4.24
C TRP A 53 2.26 2.05 -3.07
N LEU A 54 3.54 1.82 -3.36
CA LEU A 54 4.56 1.46 -2.36
C LEU A 54 4.89 2.59 -1.40
N THR A 55 4.84 3.85 -1.85
CA THR A 55 5.31 5.01 -1.06
C THR A 55 4.19 5.85 -0.48
N TYR A 56 2.95 5.58 -0.86
CA TYR A 56 1.78 6.30 -0.37
C TYR A 56 0.66 5.34 0.05
N LEU A 57 0.02 4.65 -0.89
CA LEU A 57 -1.20 3.89 -0.57
C LEU A 57 -0.98 2.83 0.52
N GLU A 58 0.04 1.98 0.35
CA GLU A 58 0.30 0.89 1.30
C GLU A 58 1.12 1.36 2.50
N SER A 59 2.15 2.19 2.32
CA SER A 59 3.08 2.52 3.39
C SER A 59 2.66 3.69 4.29
N HIS A 60 1.81 4.61 3.81
CA HIS A 60 1.51 5.84 4.54
C HIS A 60 0.52 5.58 5.67
N GLY A 61 0.86 5.93 6.92
CA GLY A 61 0.04 5.65 8.10
C GLY A 61 -1.40 6.16 7.97
N ASP A 62 -1.58 7.39 7.51
CA ASP A 62 -2.90 8.04 7.40
C ASP A 62 -3.87 7.39 6.42
N VAL A 63 -3.38 6.62 5.44
CA VAL A 63 -4.25 5.91 4.50
C VAL A 63 -4.82 4.69 5.22
N LYS A 64 -6.14 4.65 5.38
CA LYS A 64 -6.87 3.54 6.00
C LYS A 64 -7.17 2.44 4.97
N SER A 65 -7.73 2.82 3.83
CA SER A 65 -8.11 1.90 2.75
C SER A 65 -8.03 2.61 1.39
N PHE A 66 -8.10 1.85 0.30
CA PHE A 66 -8.13 2.40 -1.05
C PHE A 66 -8.75 1.44 -2.06
N ASP A 67 -9.19 1.98 -3.20
CA ASP A 67 -9.63 1.23 -4.38
C ASP A 67 -8.88 1.72 -5.63
N LEU A 68 -8.20 0.80 -6.33
CA LEU A 68 -7.47 1.10 -7.57
C LEU A 68 -8.32 1.01 -8.84
N ALA A 69 -9.55 0.52 -8.74
CA ALA A 69 -10.50 0.37 -9.82
C ALA A 69 -11.95 0.54 -9.30
N PRO A 70 -12.29 1.72 -8.74
CA PRO A 70 -13.63 1.98 -8.21
C PRO A 70 -14.68 1.89 -9.31
N GLU A 71 -15.82 1.25 -9.01
CA GLU A 71 -16.91 1.02 -9.96
C GLU A 71 -17.63 2.33 -10.33
N THR A 72 -17.80 3.21 -9.35
CA THR A 72 -18.46 4.51 -9.50
C THR A 72 -17.43 5.61 -9.40
N LEU A 73 -17.35 6.45 -10.44
CA LEU A 73 -16.53 7.66 -10.41
C LEU A 73 -17.39 8.85 -9.96
N PRO A 74 -16.82 9.80 -9.19
CA PRO A 74 -17.57 10.86 -8.52
C PRO A 74 -18.03 11.98 -9.49
N PHE A 75 -17.59 11.94 -10.73
CA PHE A 75 -17.97 12.87 -11.80
C PHE A 75 -18.01 12.12 -13.14
N GLU A 76 -18.51 12.77 -14.19
CA GLU A 76 -18.30 12.32 -15.57
C GLU A 76 -16.80 12.35 -15.88
N ALA A 77 -16.10 11.31 -15.43
CA ALA A 77 -14.68 11.22 -15.56
C ALA A 77 -14.31 11.23 -17.03
N HIS A 78 -13.29 12.03 -17.37
CA HIS A 78 -12.59 11.85 -18.61
C HIS A 78 -12.19 10.37 -18.68
N LYS A 79 -12.85 9.60 -19.57
CA LYS A 79 -12.66 8.14 -19.71
C LYS A 79 -11.20 7.72 -19.93
N ALA A 80 -10.30 8.68 -20.19
CA ALA A 80 -8.88 8.49 -20.37
C ALA A 80 -8.06 8.47 -19.05
N LEU A 81 -8.58 9.02 -17.94
CA LEU A 81 -7.84 9.11 -16.68
C LEU A 81 -8.23 7.98 -15.73
N LYS A 82 -7.22 7.41 -15.05
CA LYS A 82 -7.39 6.40 -14.02
C LYS A 82 -7.42 7.07 -12.65
N PHE A 83 -8.51 6.86 -11.92
CA PHE A 83 -8.69 7.37 -10.56
C PHE A 83 -8.52 6.28 -9.51
N PHE A 84 -7.96 6.67 -8.37
CA PHE A 84 -7.84 5.86 -7.17
C PHE A 84 -8.71 6.49 -6.08
N GLN A 85 -9.59 5.72 -5.46
CA GLN A 85 -10.32 6.18 -4.28
C GLN A 85 -9.48 5.89 -3.05
N VAL A 86 -9.26 6.89 -2.19
CA VAL A 86 -8.42 6.77 -0.99
C VAL A 86 -9.24 7.20 0.22
N GLU A 87 -9.34 6.32 1.21
CA GLU A 87 -9.96 6.62 2.51
C GLU A 87 -8.86 6.87 3.53
N LEU A 88 -8.89 8.04 4.16
CA LEU A 88 -7.98 8.40 5.24
C LEU A 88 -8.54 7.97 6.60
N ARG A 89 -7.68 7.88 7.62
CA ARG A 89 -8.07 7.50 8.99
C ARG A 89 -9.09 8.43 9.62
N ASN A 90 -9.06 9.71 9.27
CA ASN A 90 -10.03 10.69 9.73
C ASN A 90 -11.41 10.55 9.04
N GLY A 91 -11.58 9.55 8.17
CA GLY A 91 -12.82 9.30 7.42
C GLY A 91 -12.96 10.12 6.13
N THR A 92 -12.01 11.01 5.82
CA THR A 92 -12.02 11.76 4.56
C THR A 92 -11.78 10.82 3.37
N ILE A 93 -12.59 11.00 2.32
CA ILE A 93 -12.41 10.32 1.04
C ILE A 93 -11.75 11.30 0.06
N GLN A 94 -10.73 10.82 -0.64
CA GLN A 94 -10.01 11.57 -1.67
C GLN A 94 -9.93 10.75 -2.96
N TRP A 95 -9.94 11.45 -4.08
CA TRP A 95 -9.76 10.86 -5.41
C TRP A 95 -8.41 11.24 -5.95
N HIS A 96 -7.52 10.27 -6.07
CA HIS A 96 -6.16 10.48 -6.53
C HIS A 96 -6.06 10.16 -8.02
N VAL A 97 -5.31 10.95 -8.76
CA VAL A 97 -5.01 10.72 -10.19
C VAL A 97 -3.52 10.88 -10.41
N ILE A 98 -2.94 9.99 -11.22
CA ILE A 98 -1.55 10.08 -11.63
C ILE A 98 -1.49 10.73 -13.01
N HIS A 99 -0.83 11.88 -13.14
CA HIS A 99 -0.77 12.67 -14.37
C HIS A 99 0.63 12.73 -14.95
N SER A 100 0.72 12.62 -16.28
CA SER A 100 1.96 12.91 -17.01
C SER A 100 2.03 14.40 -17.33
N SER A 101 3.08 15.07 -16.87
CA SER A 101 3.28 16.52 -17.04
C SER A 101 3.33 17.01 -18.49
N SER A 102 3.32 16.12 -19.49
CA SER A 102 3.39 16.46 -20.92
C SER A 102 2.03 16.54 -21.63
N SER A 103 0.93 16.15 -21.00
CA SER A 103 -0.41 16.43 -21.55
C SER A 103 -0.88 17.76 -20.99
N GLU A 104 -1.15 18.69 -21.92
CA GLU A 104 -1.77 20.00 -21.74
C GLU A 104 -2.60 20.08 -20.46
N THR A 105 -2.45 21.20 -19.77
CA THR A 105 -3.31 21.73 -18.71
C THR A 105 -4.78 21.43 -19.03
N THR A 106 -5.24 20.22 -18.70
CA THR A 106 -6.65 19.96 -18.53
C THR A 106 -6.98 20.76 -17.30
N ASN A 107 -7.49 21.96 -17.55
CA ASN A 107 -8.43 22.64 -16.69
C ASN A 107 -9.58 21.65 -16.44
N THR A 108 -9.35 20.63 -15.61
CA THR A 108 -10.41 19.88 -14.94
C THR A 108 -11.11 20.91 -14.12
N THR A 109 -12.13 21.48 -14.74
CA THR A 109 -13.02 22.47 -14.18
C THR A 109 -13.56 21.84 -12.91
N GLU A 110 -13.37 22.55 -11.79
CA GLU A 110 -13.86 22.26 -10.44
C GLU A 110 -15.41 22.15 -10.35
N ARG A 111 -16.12 21.98 -11.47
CA ARG A 111 -17.54 22.29 -11.60
C ARG A 111 -18.51 21.18 -11.22
N SER A 112 -18.07 19.98 -10.87
CA SER A 112 -18.99 18.89 -10.50
C SER A 112 -18.42 17.91 -9.48
N ILE A 113 -17.53 18.34 -8.60
CA ILE A 113 -17.09 17.48 -7.50
C ILE A 113 -18.03 17.78 -6.32
N PRO A 114 -18.71 16.76 -5.73
CA PRO A 114 -19.47 16.97 -4.50
C PRO A 114 -18.60 17.64 -3.44
N GLN A 115 -19.14 18.60 -2.69
CA GLN A 115 -18.44 19.46 -1.71
C GLN A 115 -17.59 18.73 -0.64
N HIS A 116 -17.64 17.39 -0.58
CA HIS A 116 -16.98 16.57 0.44
C HIS A 116 -15.83 15.69 -0.08
N GLU A 117 -15.51 15.73 -1.38
CA GLU A 117 -14.48 14.86 -1.96
C GLU A 117 -13.39 15.70 -2.63
N ALA A 118 -12.13 15.50 -2.26
CA ALA A 118 -11.00 16.25 -2.83
C ALA A 118 -10.31 15.45 -3.94
N ILE A 119 -9.99 16.10 -5.07
CA ILE A 119 -9.11 15.51 -6.10
C ILE A 119 -7.65 15.85 -5.77
N VAL A 120 -6.80 14.82 -5.71
CA VAL A 120 -5.36 14.96 -5.48
C VAL A 120 -4.60 14.48 -6.71
N VAL A 121 -3.80 15.38 -7.28
CA VAL A 121 -3.00 15.07 -8.49
C VAL A 121 -1.59 14.69 -8.09
N TRP A 122 -1.12 13.55 -8.59
CA TRP A 122 0.26 13.08 -8.45
C TRP A 122 0.96 13.13 -9.79
N ASP A 123 1.92 14.04 -9.93
CA ASP A 123 2.68 14.16 -11.17
C ASP A 123 3.77 13.09 -11.29
N HIS A 124 4.07 12.68 -12.52
CA HIS A 124 5.10 11.68 -12.80
C HIS A 124 6.50 12.07 -12.29
N ALA A 125 6.86 13.36 -12.26
CA ALA A 125 8.18 13.78 -11.83
C ALA A 125 8.35 13.56 -10.32
N THR A 126 7.36 13.97 -9.52
CA THR A 126 7.32 13.73 -8.07
C THR A 126 7.29 12.25 -7.75
N ILE A 127 6.49 11.45 -8.47
CA ILE A 127 6.49 10.00 -8.31
C ILE A 127 7.88 9.43 -8.59
N ARG A 128 8.53 9.85 -9.69
CA ARG A 128 9.85 9.33 -10.08
C ARG A 128 10.91 9.59 -9.00
N LEU A 129 10.86 10.74 -8.32
CA LEU A 129 11.76 11.04 -7.20
C LEU A 129 11.60 10.07 -6.02
N LYS A 130 10.43 9.44 -5.86
CA LYS A 130 10.16 8.44 -4.82
C LYS A 130 10.56 7.01 -5.20
N ALA A 131 11.03 6.76 -6.42
CA ALA A 131 11.39 5.41 -6.88
C ALA A 131 12.43 4.70 -5.99
N PRO A 132 13.50 5.37 -5.49
CA PRO A 132 14.44 4.71 -4.58
C PRO A 132 13.79 4.25 -3.27
N LEU A 133 12.89 5.06 -2.70
CA LEU A 133 12.12 4.71 -1.51
C LEU A 133 11.20 3.52 -1.77
N ALA A 134 10.52 3.51 -2.93
CA ALA A 134 9.65 2.42 -3.34
C ALA A 134 10.40 1.08 -3.38
N VAL A 135 11.59 1.04 -3.99
CA VAL A 135 12.41 -0.18 -4.04
C VAL A 135 12.75 -0.70 -2.65
N ARG A 136 13.01 0.20 -1.69
CA ARG A 136 13.32 -0.18 -0.30
C ARG A 136 12.11 -0.74 0.45
N TRP A 137 10.88 -0.41 0.03
CA TRP A 137 9.64 -0.95 0.56
C TRP A 137 9.26 -2.34 0.00
N LEU A 138 9.81 -2.75 -1.15
CA LEU A 138 9.51 -4.06 -1.77
C LEU A 138 9.78 -5.23 -0.82
N LYS A 139 10.95 -5.22 -0.15
CA LYS A 139 11.34 -6.30 0.77
C LYS A 139 10.44 -6.36 2.02
N PRO A 140 10.19 -5.26 2.75
CA PRO A 140 9.23 -5.22 3.85
C PRO A 140 7.86 -5.81 3.49
N ILE A 141 7.30 -5.38 2.36
CA ILE A 141 5.94 -5.76 1.95
C ILE A 141 5.83 -7.25 1.65
N ALA A 142 6.90 -7.87 1.15
CA ALA A 142 6.95 -9.32 0.94
C ALA A 142 6.77 -10.11 2.25
N PHE A 143 7.29 -9.63 3.38
CA PHE A 143 7.06 -10.29 4.68
C PHE A 143 5.58 -10.26 5.06
N VAL A 144 4.91 -9.12 4.84
CA VAL A 144 3.48 -8.97 5.15
C VAL A 144 2.62 -9.87 4.26
N ALA A 145 2.96 -9.97 2.98
CA ALA A 145 2.30 -10.87 2.05
C ALA A 145 2.46 -12.35 2.46
N ALA A 146 3.64 -12.74 2.94
CA ALA A 146 3.90 -14.12 3.37
C ALA A 146 3.05 -14.57 4.57
N ILE A 147 2.65 -13.63 5.44
CA ILE A 147 1.83 -13.91 6.63
C ILE A 147 0.35 -13.56 6.46
N ARG A 148 -0.11 -13.23 5.24
CA ARG A 148 -1.39 -12.54 4.98
C ARG A 148 -2.65 -13.16 5.61
N ASP A 149 -2.72 -14.49 5.70
CA ASP A 149 -3.88 -15.23 6.22
C ASP A 149 -3.65 -15.78 7.64
N GLN A 150 -2.55 -15.38 8.29
CA GLN A 150 -2.17 -15.87 9.61
C GLN A 150 -2.60 -14.89 10.70
N SER A 151 -3.38 -15.41 11.65
CA SER A 151 -3.61 -14.76 12.94
C SER A 151 -2.37 -14.96 13.81
N LEU A 152 -1.61 -13.90 14.01
CA LEU A 152 -0.35 -13.90 14.76
C LEU A 152 -0.50 -13.11 16.06
N THR A 153 -1.64 -13.28 16.75
CA THR A 153 -1.98 -12.51 17.96
C THR A 153 -0.89 -12.55 19.04
N PRO A 154 -0.26 -13.69 19.38
CA PRO A 154 0.80 -13.72 20.39
C PRO A 154 2.02 -12.86 19.99
N VAL A 155 2.44 -12.96 18.72
CA VAL A 155 3.56 -12.17 18.18
C VAL A 155 3.19 -10.68 18.17
N HIS A 156 1.96 -10.36 17.77
CA HIS A 156 1.45 -9.00 17.71
C HIS A 156 1.46 -8.33 19.08
N LEU A 157 0.83 -8.94 20.09
CA LEU A 157 0.77 -8.39 21.44
C LEU A 157 2.16 -8.22 22.05
N ALA A 158 3.03 -9.23 21.94
CA ALA A 158 4.39 -9.14 22.45
C ALA A 158 5.19 -8.02 21.75
N LEU A 159 5.07 -7.91 20.42
CA LEU A 159 5.77 -6.88 19.66
C LEU A 159 5.31 -5.48 20.07
N ILE A 160 4.02 -5.33 20.34
CA ILE A 160 3.41 -4.08 20.78
C ILE A 160 3.97 -3.63 22.12
N ASP A 161 4.06 -4.55 23.07
CA ASP A 161 4.62 -4.26 24.38
C ASP A 161 6.08 -3.83 24.25
N VAL A 162 6.86 -4.56 23.44
CA VAL A 162 8.26 -4.22 23.13
C VAL A 162 8.39 -2.83 22.51
N VAL A 163 7.64 -2.50 21.46
CA VAL A 163 7.79 -1.19 20.79
C VAL A 163 7.28 -0.03 21.65
N LYS A 164 6.29 -0.29 22.52
CA LYS A 164 5.83 0.68 23.52
C LYS A 164 6.83 0.87 24.65
N GLU A 165 7.60 -0.16 25.02
CA GLU A 165 8.63 -0.07 26.05
C GLU A 165 9.84 0.72 25.53
N ILE A 166 10.40 0.32 24.40
CA ILE A 166 11.65 0.92 23.89
C ILE A 166 11.43 2.23 23.12
N LYS A 167 10.21 2.49 22.62
CA LYS A 167 9.75 3.69 21.89
C LYS A 167 10.45 4.03 20.57
N SER A 168 11.73 3.72 20.42
CA SER A 168 12.53 3.95 19.23
C SER A 168 13.80 3.12 19.30
N GLY A 169 14.40 2.84 18.15
CA GLY A 169 15.67 2.13 18.08
C GLY A 169 15.88 1.55 16.71
N THR A 170 16.59 0.44 16.64
CA THR A 170 16.78 -0.33 15.40
C THR A 170 15.88 -1.55 15.36
N VAL A 171 15.66 -2.09 14.17
CA VAL A 171 14.94 -3.38 14.02
C VAL A 171 15.66 -4.51 14.77
N LEU A 172 16.99 -4.43 14.91
CA LEU A 172 17.79 -5.38 15.69
C LEU A 172 17.42 -5.37 17.17
N ASP A 173 17.14 -4.20 17.74
CA ASP A 173 16.77 -4.08 19.17
C ASP A 173 15.45 -4.78 19.44
N VAL A 174 14.48 -4.62 18.54
CA VAL A 174 13.20 -5.35 18.57
C VAL A 174 13.43 -6.86 18.49
N ILE A 175 14.26 -7.31 17.54
CA ILE A 175 14.57 -8.73 17.35
C ILE A 175 15.20 -9.34 18.60
N LYS A 176 16.13 -8.62 19.25
CA LYS A 176 16.76 -9.06 20.50
C LYS A 176 15.76 -9.21 21.65
N MET A 177 14.70 -8.42 21.68
CA MET A 177 13.64 -8.53 22.69
C MET A 177 12.62 -9.64 22.35
N MET A 178 12.57 -10.10 21.10
CA MET A 178 11.62 -11.09 20.59
C MET A 178 12.22 -12.49 20.42
N GLN A 179 13.25 -12.86 21.21
CA GLN A 179 14.02 -14.12 21.05
C GLN A 179 13.21 -15.42 21.17
N GLY A 180 11.95 -15.38 21.61
CA GLY A 180 11.05 -16.52 21.67
C GLY A 180 10.17 -16.73 20.43
N PHE A 181 10.28 -15.88 19.41
CA PHE A 181 9.44 -15.92 18.21
C PHE A 181 10.27 -16.14 16.94
N ASP A 182 9.64 -16.77 15.95
CA ASP A 182 10.27 -16.96 14.64
C ASP A 182 10.46 -15.61 13.91
N LEU A 183 11.68 -15.35 13.45
CA LEU A 183 12.09 -14.05 12.92
C LEU A 183 11.25 -13.56 11.74
N PRO A 184 10.90 -14.39 10.73
CA PRO A 184 10.03 -13.96 9.64
C PRO A 184 8.65 -13.51 10.12
N LEU A 185 8.11 -14.10 11.20
CA LEU A 185 6.85 -13.68 11.80
C LEU A 185 7.01 -12.32 12.49
N VAL A 186 8.10 -12.13 13.23
CA VAL A 186 8.42 -10.84 13.85
C VAL A 186 8.54 -9.74 12.79
N TYR A 187 9.31 -9.98 11.72
CA TYR A 187 9.42 -9.04 10.60
C TYR A 187 8.07 -8.72 9.95
N GLY A 188 7.27 -9.74 9.64
CA GLY A 188 5.96 -9.54 9.02
C GLY A 188 5.02 -8.72 9.90
N VAL A 189 4.96 -9.01 11.20
CA VAL A 189 4.10 -8.27 12.14
C VAL A 189 4.64 -6.86 12.40
N PHE A 190 5.95 -6.69 12.46
CA PHE A 190 6.58 -5.37 12.55
C PHE A 190 6.24 -4.48 11.36
N VAL A 191 6.35 -5.01 10.13
CA VAL A 191 6.01 -4.24 8.94
C VAL A 191 4.50 -3.96 8.87
N ARG A 192 3.62 -4.87 9.36
CA ARG A 192 2.18 -4.55 9.52
C ARG A 192 1.98 -3.33 10.40
N LEU A 193 2.70 -3.22 11.52
CA LEU A 193 2.62 -2.05 12.39
C LEU A 193 3.13 -0.77 11.69
N CYS A 194 4.14 -0.88 10.82
CA CYS A 194 4.58 0.24 9.99
C CYS A 194 3.52 0.68 8.97
N ILE A 195 2.94 -0.26 8.23
CA ILE A 195 1.83 -0.02 7.27
C ILE A 195 0.63 0.62 7.96
N LEU A 196 0.35 0.18 9.19
CA LEU A 196 -0.69 0.73 10.06
C LEU A 196 -0.22 1.98 10.83
N GLY A 197 0.91 2.60 10.50
CA GLY A 197 1.33 3.88 11.11
C GLY A 197 1.48 3.85 12.63
N TYR A 198 1.60 2.69 13.27
CA TYR A 198 1.99 2.59 14.68
C TYR A 198 3.50 2.77 14.83
N ILE A 199 4.25 2.45 13.78
CA ILE A 199 5.69 2.56 13.73
C ILE A 199 6.07 3.35 12.48
N GLU A 200 6.90 4.36 12.66
CA GLU A 200 7.61 5.01 11.57
C GLU A 200 8.95 4.30 11.38
N ILE A 201 9.27 3.89 10.16
CA ILE A 201 10.58 3.30 9.83
C ILE A 201 11.31 4.18 8.83
N ASP A 202 12.58 4.46 9.09
CA ASP A 202 13.40 5.24 8.18
C ASP A 202 13.97 4.36 7.05
N LEU A 203 13.42 4.58 5.85
CA LEU A 203 13.90 4.00 4.59
C LEU A 203 14.38 5.08 3.61
N SER A 204 14.65 6.29 4.10
CA SER A 204 15.06 7.45 3.29
C SER A 204 16.46 7.30 2.66
N VAL A 205 17.33 6.50 3.28
CA VAL A 205 18.71 6.27 2.79
C VAL A 205 19.01 4.81 2.48
N LYS A 206 18.61 3.86 3.36
CA LYS A 206 19.02 2.45 3.27
C LYS A 206 17.81 1.51 3.11
N PRO A 207 17.98 0.36 2.44
CA PRO A 207 16.96 -0.69 2.42
C PRO A 207 16.65 -1.23 3.81
N PHE A 208 15.48 -1.83 3.94
CA PHE A 208 15.05 -2.49 5.17
C PHE A 208 16.02 -3.58 5.61
N SER A 209 16.53 -3.44 6.82
CA SER A 209 17.51 -4.33 7.44
C SER A 209 17.41 -4.26 8.97
N SER A 210 18.21 -5.09 9.66
CA SER A 210 18.28 -5.06 11.13
C SER A 210 18.76 -3.71 11.68
N ILE A 211 19.52 -2.92 10.92
CA ILE A 211 19.98 -1.60 11.35
C ILE A 211 19.01 -0.47 10.98
N SER A 212 17.87 -0.76 10.34
CA SER A 212 16.88 0.26 10.02
C SER A 212 16.33 0.88 11.30
N GLU A 213 16.39 2.20 11.38
CA GLU A 213 15.89 2.97 12.51
C GLU A 213 14.38 3.10 12.45
N TRP A 214 13.74 3.12 13.61
CA TRP A 214 12.30 3.26 13.72
C TRP A 214 11.89 4.00 15.00
N ARG A 215 10.65 4.49 15.00
CA ARG A 215 10.04 5.20 16.12
C ARG A 215 8.57 4.81 16.28
N TYR A 216 8.13 4.64 17.51
CA TYR A 216 6.73 4.41 17.86
C TYR A 216 5.92 5.71 17.76
N ILE A 217 4.76 5.64 17.11
CA ILE A 217 3.83 6.76 16.99
C ILE A 217 2.67 6.53 17.97
N ASN A 218 2.54 7.43 18.96
CA ASN A 218 1.68 7.26 20.13
C ASN A 218 0.17 7.52 19.86
N GLU A 219 -0.21 7.88 18.63
CA GLU A 219 -1.54 8.45 18.31
C GLU A 219 -2.52 7.49 17.62
N ALA A 220 -2.12 6.27 17.29
CA ALA A 220 -3.05 5.33 16.67
C ALA A 220 -3.88 4.61 17.74
N SER A 221 -5.18 4.95 17.82
CA SER A 221 -6.16 4.27 18.67
C SER A 221 -6.17 2.77 18.35
N TYR A 222 -5.96 1.95 19.38
CA TYR A 222 -5.86 0.50 19.27
C TYR A 222 -7.18 -0.11 18.77
N VAL A 223 -7.16 -0.71 17.59
CA VAL A 223 -8.16 -1.71 17.19
C VAL A 223 -7.39 -2.94 16.71
N VAL A 224 -7.41 -4.00 17.52
CA VAL A 224 -6.94 -5.32 17.11
C VAL A 224 -7.94 -5.85 16.08
N PRO A 225 -7.52 -6.16 14.84
CA PRO A 225 -8.41 -6.74 13.84
C PRO A 225 -8.78 -8.20 14.13
#